data_AF-A0A0N9NDT7-F1
#
_entry.id   AF-A0A0N9NDT7-F1
#
_cell.length_a   1.000
_cell.length_b   1.000
_cell.length_c   1.000
_cell.angle_alpha   90.00
_cell.angle_beta   90.00
_cell.angle_gamma   90.00
#
_symmetry.space_group_name_H-M   'P 1'
#
loop_
_entity.id
_entity.type
_entity.pdbx_description
1 polymer ?
#
loop_
_entity_poly.entity_id
_entity_poly.type
_entity_poly.pdbx_seq_one_letter_code
_entity_poly.pdbx_strand_id
1 'polypeptide(L)'
;MENGQYDQDWKYIHMMPDETAQAADDLRARAVLPGHAGRFVLAKHSWDEPYQRLAAASEGRAWRLLTPVQGEPVWVADKTQSFNAWWR
;
A
#
# COMPACT_ATOMS: atom_id res chain seq x y z
N MET A 1 -4.44 3.47 3.28
CA MET A 1 -4.26 4.39 2.16
C MET A 1 -4.59 3.64 0.88
N GLU A 2 -5.12 4.33 -0.14
CA GLU A 2 -5.48 3.71 -1.42
C GLU A 2 -4.30 2.90 -1.97
N ASN A 3 -4.52 1.66 -2.39
CA ASN A 3 -3.55 0.82 -3.05
C ASN A 3 -4.22 -0.29 -3.88
N GLY A 4 -5.27 0.01 -4.64
CA GLY A 4 -5.92 -1.01 -5.48
C GLY A 4 -7.04 -0.46 -6.34
N GLN A 5 -7.45 -1.27 -7.33
CA GLN A 5 -8.45 -0.86 -8.31
C GLN A 5 -8.01 0.34 -9.16
N TYR A 6 -6.71 0.58 -9.32
CA TYR A 6 -6.20 1.67 -10.16
C TYR A 6 -6.10 1.23 -11.63
N ASP A 7 -6.26 2.18 -12.55
CA ASP A 7 -5.99 2.03 -13.98
C ASP A 7 -5.83 3.44 -14.57
N GLN A 8 -5.14 3.55 -15.70
CA GLN A 8 -4.99 4.82 -16.39
C GLN A 8 -6.35 5.38 -16.88
N ASP A 9 -7.31 4.51 -17.18
CA ASP A 9 -8.64 4.88 -17.66
C ASP A 9 -9.46 5.66 -16.60
N TRP A 10 -9.14 5.51 -15.31
CA TRP A 10 -9.85 6.17 -14.20
C TRP A 10 -8.90 6.73 -13.14
N LYS A 11 -7.72 7.18 -13.58
CA LYS A 11 -6.68 7.84 -12.76
C LYS A 11 -7.14 9.04 -11.92
N TYR A 12 -8.32 9.60 -12.20
CA TYR A 12 -8.87 10.72 -11.44
C TYR A 12 -9.68 10.30 -10.21
N ILE A 13 -9.99 9.00 -10.07
CA ILE A 13 -10.80 8.48 -8.95
C ILE A 13 -10.09 7.37 -8.15
N HIS A 14 -8.91 6.92 -8.61
CA HIS A 14 -8.03 5.99 -7.89
C HIS A 14 -6.59 6.46 -7.98
N MET A 15 -5.79 6.19 -6.94
CA MET A 15 -4.36 6.52 -6.95
C MET A 15 -3.55 5.34 -7.46
N MET A 16 -2.57 5.62 -8.32
CA MET A 16 -1.52 4.67 -8.64
C MET A 16 -0.64 4.42 -7.39
N PRO A 17 0.02 3.26 -7.25
CA PRO A 17 0.85 2.96 -6.07
C PRO A 17 1.96 4.00 -5.81
N ASP A 18 2.52 4.56 -6.89
CA ASP A 18 3.54 5.61 -6.82
C ASP A 18 2.98 6.93 -6.27
N GLU A 19 1.73 7.27 -6.61
CA GLU A 19 1.01 8.43 -6.08
C GLU A 19 0.65 8.22 -4.60
N THR A 20 0.30 7.00 -4.21
CA THR A 20 0.13 6.63 -2.79
C THR A 20 1.40 6.84 -2.00
N ALA A 21 2.55 6.42 -2.54
CA ALA A 21 3.84 6.65 -1.89
C ALA A 21 4.17 8.14 -1.81
N GLN A 22 3.89 8.92 -2.86
CA GLN A 22 4.08 10.37 -2.86
C GLN A 22 3.21 11.08 -1.81
N ALA A 23 1.93 10.73 -1.73
CA ALA A 23 1.04 11.35 -0.75
C ALA A 23 1.44 11.02 0.70
N ALA A 24 2.12 9.88 0.95
CA ALA A 24 2.70 9.60 2.26
C ALA A 24 3.86 10.55 2.61
N ASP A 25 4.70 10.93 1.63
CA ASP A 25 5.75 11.94 1.81
C ASP A 25 5.15 13.34 2.04
N ASP A 26 4.16 13.71 1.24
CA ASP A 26 3.50 15.02 1.33
C ASP A 26 2.86 15.23 2.71
N LEU A 27 2.26 14.17 3.26
CA LEU A 27 1.68 14.16 4.61
C LEU A 27 2.71 14.03 5.72
N ARG A 28 3.99 13.80 5.39
CA ARG A 28 5.05 13.43 6.35
C ARG A 28 4.60 12.29 7.27
N ALA A 29 3.98 11.28 6.66
CA ALA A 29 3.47 10.13 7.37
C ALA A 29 4.59 9.42 8.14
N ARG A 30 4.25 8.74 9.24
CA ARG A 30 5.18 7.87 9.95
C ARG A 30 5.11 6.43 9.45
N ALA A 31 3.95 6.02 8.99
CA ALA A 31 3.69 4.69 8.45
C ALA A 31 2.52 4.73 7.46
N VAL A 32 2.50 3.78 6.54
CA VAL A 32 1.45 3.57 5.55
C VAL A 32 0.90 2.16 5.72
N LEU A 33 -0.39 2.05 5.98
CA LEU A 33 -1.14 0.79 5.89
C LEU A 33 -1.93 0.81 4.57
N PRO A 34 -1.57 -0.01 3.55
CA PRO A 34 -2.32 -0.08 2.31
C PRO A 34 -3.70 -0.70 2.55
N GLY A 35 -4.68 -0.23 1.78
CA GLY A 35 -6.04 -0.78 1.75
C GLY A 35 -6.54 -0.85 0.31
N HIS A 36 -7.81 -1.23 0.16
CA HIS A 36 -8.53 -1.21 -1.12
C HIS A 36 -8.07 -2.21 -2.21
N ALA A 37 -7.07 -3.04 -1.90
CA ALA A 37 -6.71 -4.25 -2.65
C ALA A 37 -7.16 -5.55 -1.95
N GLY A 38 -7.18 -6.66 -2.70
CA GLY A 38 -7.28 -8.02 -2.14
C GLY A 38 -8.68 -8.56 -1.89
N ARG A 39 -9.76 -7.87 -2.31
CA ARG A 39 -11.14 -8.38 -2.15
C ARG A 39 -11.95 -8.48 -3.44
N PHE A 40 -11.94 -7.45 -4.28
CA PHE A 40 -12.75 -7.40 -5.50
C PHE A 40 -11.88 -7.12 -6.72
N VAL A 41 -12.24 -7.72 -7.86
CA VAL A 41 -11.56 -7.51 -9.16
C VAL A 41 -12.31 -6.43 -9.92
N LEU A 42 -11.88 -5.18 -9.78
CA LEU A 42 -12.47 -4.00 -10.42
C LEU A 42 -11.47 -3.20 -11.28
N ALA A 43 -10.29 -3.77 -11.52
CA ALA A 43 -9.24 -3.21 -12.37
C ALA A 43 -8.46 -4.30 -13.10
N LYS A 44 -7.58 -3.91 -14.03
CA LYS A 44 -6.88 -4.81 -14.95
C LYS A 44 -5.58 -5.41 -14.40
N HIS A 45 -5.03 -4.84 -13.32
CA HIS A 45 -3.80 -5.35 -12.69
C HIS A 45 -4.03 -6.70 -12.00
N SER A 46 -2.97 -7.50 -11.80
CA SER A 46 -3.08 -8.73 -11.00
C SER A 46 -3.40 -8.43 -9.53
N TRP A 47 -3.89 -9.41 -8.79
CA TRP A 47 -4.34 -9.21 -7.41
C TRP A 47 -3.20 -8.78 -6.45
N ASP A 48 -1.97 -9.19 -6.75
CA ASP A 48 -0.75 -8.98 -5.99
C ASP A 48 0.08 -7.76 -6.44
N GLU A 49 -0.12 -7.29 -7.68
CA GLU A 49 0.60 -6.14 -8.24
C GLU A 49 0.58 -4.91 -7.32
N PRO A 50 -0.55 -4.51 -6.69
CA PRO A 50 -0.56 -3.32 -5.86
C PRO A 50 0.37 -3.41 -4.65
N TYR A 51 0.49 -4.60 -4.06
CA TYR A 51 1.40 -4.81 -2.92
C TYR A 51 2.86 -4.80 -3.37
N GLN A 52 3.17 -5.42 -4.50
CA GLN A 52 4.52 -5.41 -5.09
C GLN A 52 4.95 -4.00 -5.45
N ARG A 53 4.10 -3.24 -6.15
CA ARG A 53 4.41 -1.88 -6.61
C ARG A 53 4.54 -0.91 -5.46
N LEU A 54 3.63 -0.93 -4.48
CA LEU A 54 3.76 -0.04 -3.32
C LEU A 54 4.98 -0.39 -2.48
N ALA A 55 5.30 -1.68 -2.30
CA ALA A 55 6.52 -2.07 -1.61
C ALA A 55 7.77 -1.52 -2.29
N ALA A 56 7.88 -1.64 -3.62
CA ALA A 56 8.97 -1.05 -4.39
C ALA A 56 8.98 0.49 -4.28
N ALA A 57 7.83 1.14 -4.40
CA ALA A 57 7.69 2.59 -4.27
C ALA A 57 8.02 3.12 -2.86
N SER A 58 8.01 2.26 -1.85
CA SER A 58 8.34 2.59 -0.45
C SER A 58 9.84 2.53 -0.14
N GLU A 59 10.65 1.90 -1.00
CA GLU A 59 12.08 1.70 -0.75
C GLU A 59 12.81 3.05 -0.57
N GLY A 60 13.60 3.15 0.50
CA GLY A 60 14.38 4.35 0.81
C GLY A 60 13.58 5.54 1.38
N ARG A 61 12.25 5.43 1.54
CA ARG A 61 11.44 6.49 2.14
C ARG A 61 11.51 6.48 3.68
N ALA A 62 11.23 7.63 4.28
CA ALA A 62 11.37 7.83 5.73
C ALA A 62 10.25 7.18 6.58
N TRP A 63 9.16 6.76 5.94
CA TRP A 63 8.02 6.11 6.58
C TRP A 63 8.06 4.60 6.40
N ARG A 64 7.33 3.90 7.27
CA ARG A 64 7.26 2.43 7.27
C ARG A 64 6.06 1.95 6.47
N LEU A 65 6.27 1.05 5.50
CA LEU A 65 5.16 0.29 4.93
C LEU A 65 4.75 -0.82 5.91
N LEU A 66 3.47 -0.86 6.27
CA LEU A 66 2.90 -1.89 7.13
C LEU A 66 2.15 -2.89 6.25
N THR A 67 2.43 -4.18 6.39
CA THR A 67 1.83 -5.22 5.54
C THR A 67 1.26 -6.39 6.34
N PRO A 68 0.33 -6.14 7.28
CA PRO A 68 -0.33 -7.22 8.00
C PRO A 68 -1.02 -8.18 7.03
N VAL A 69 -1.00 -9.47 7.34
CA VAL A 69 -1.94 -10.40 6.70
C VAL A 69 -3.37 -10.05 7.13
N GLN A 70 -4.38 -10.48 6.37
CA GLN A 70 -5.77 -10.17 6.69
C GLN A 70 -6.14 -10.70 8.08
N GLY A 71 -6.51 -9.79 8.98
CA GLY A 71 -6.84 -10.09 10.38
C GLY A 71 -5.68 -9.99 11.36
N GLU A 72 -4.45 -9.75 10.91
CA GLU A 72 -3.30 -9.51 11.79
C GLU A 72 -3.40 -8.12 12.45
N PRO A 73 -3.26 -8.01 13.79
CA PRO A 73 -3.27 -6.73 14.48
C PRO A 73 -2.09 -5.83 14.11
N VAL A 74 -2.33 -4.53 14.02
CA VAL A 74 -1.28 -3.50 13.89
C VAL A 74 -1.23 -2.68 15.17
N TRP A 75 -0.11 -2.76 15.88
CA TRP A 75 0.13 -1.97 17.08
C TRP A 75 0.80 -0.65 16.70
N VAL A 76 0.01 0.41 16.50
CA VAL A 76 0.49 1.70 15.96
C VAL A 76 1.66 2.31 16.74
N ALA A 77 1.72 2.09 18.06
CA ALA A 77 2.82 2.57 18.91
C ALA A 77 4.10 1.72 18.82
N ASP A 78 4.00 0.47 18.36
CA ASP A 78 5.13 -0.45 18.27
C ASP A 78 5.87 -0.25 16.94
N LYS A 79 7.06 0.35 17.04
CA LYS A 79 7.94 0.56 15.89
C LYS A 79 8.75 -0.68 15.50
N THR A 80 8.73 -1.72 16.32
CA THR A 80 9.50 -2.95 16.15
C THR A 80 8.68 -4.08 15.53
N GLN A 81 7.34 -3.99 15.57
CA GLN A 81 6.47 -4.93 14.86
C GLN A 81 6.86 -5.00 13.39
N SER A 82 7.22 -6.19 12.92
CA SER A 82 7.62 -6.46 11.54
C SER A 82 6.51 -7.19 10.80
N PHE A 83 6.48 -7.01 9.49
CA PHE A 83 5.51 -7.64 8.61
C PHE A 83 6.23 -8.28 7.44
N ASN A 84 5.70 -9.41 6.96
CA ASN A 84 6.24 -10.10 5.81
C ASN A 84 5.57 -9.61 4.52
N ALA A 85 6.25 -9.82 3.39
CA ALA A 85 5.67 -9.66 2.06
C ALA A 85 4.83 -10.90 1.71
N TRP A 86 3.69 -11.09 2.39
CA TRP A 86 2.87 -12.30 2.34
C TRP A 86 2.25 -12.62 0.96
N TRP A 87 2.27 -11.67 0.03
CA TRP A 87 1.83 -11.86 -1.35
C TRP A 87 2.89 -12.52 -2.25
N ARG A 88 4.06 -12.84 -1.70
CA ARG A 88 5.15 -13.55 -2.37
C ARG A 88 5.06 -15.05 -2.15
#